data_AF-A0A3E2WZQ5-F1
#
_entry.id   AF-A0A3E2WZQ5-F1
#
_cell.length_a   1.000
_cell.length_b   1.000
_cell.length_c   1.000
_cell.angle_alpha   90.00
_cell.angle_beta   90.00
_cell.angle_gamma   90.00
#
_symmetry.space_group_name_H-M   'P 1'
#
loop_
_entity.id
_entity.type
_entity.pdbx_description
1 polymer ?
#
loop_
_entity_poly.entity_id
_entity_poly.type
_entity_poly.pdbx_seq_one_letter_code
_entity_poly.pdbx_strand_id
1 'polypeptide(L)'
;MKGAVETMMGMIMIAFMAVLSAAYIMASLNTQSAQNYHSAVVAEVEAGDFTAPVIRSCRQKALENGYTDLFVEPMTSVDRGKFAKVTLTYDYTLPVLNLFLEHQIVGYAR
;
A
#
# COMPACT_ATOMS: atom_id res chain seq x y z
N MET A 1 8.61 -38.85 -29.56
CA MET A 1 8.45 -38.53 -28.11
C MET A 1 9.11 -37.22 -27.69
N LYS A 2 10.30 -36.85 -28.21
CA LYS A 2 10.97 -35.57 -27.85
C LYS A 2 10.13 -34.30 -28.08
N GLY A 3 9.53 -34.11 -29.26
CA GLY A 3 8.74 -32.90 -29.56
C GLY A 3 7.48 -32.72 -28.71
N ALA A 4 6.82 -33.83 -28.32
CA ALA A 4 5.68 -33.76 -27.40
C ALA A 4 6.11 -33.32 -25.99
N VAL A 5 7.27 -33.79 -25.52
CA VAL A 5 7.83 -33.38 -24.22
C VAL A 5 8.23 -31.91 -24.22
N GLU A 6 8.85 -31.41 -25.29
CA GLU A 6 9.19 -29.98 -25.43
C GLU A 6 7.96 -29.08 -25.42
N THR A 7 6.87 -29.51 -26.08
CA THR A 7 5.62 -28.74 -26.12
C THR A 7 4.94 -28.72 -24.74
N MET A 8 4.95 -29.85 -24.01
CA MET A 8 4.46 -29.91 -22.64
C MET A 8 5.28 -29.00 -21.71
N MET A 9 6.61 -28.98 -21.86
CA MET A 9 7.48 -28.11 -21.07
C MET A 9 7.22 -26.62 -21.36
N GLY A 10 7.00 -26.27 -22.63
CA GLY A 10 6.61 -24.92 -23.02
C GLY A 10 5.27 -24.47 -22.43
N MET A 11 4.25 -25.34 -22.45
CA MET A 11 2.95 -25.04 -21.85
C MET A 11 3.04 -24.84 -20.34
N ILE A 12 3.83 -25.66 -19.64
CA ILE A 12 4.07 -25.52 -18.20
C ILE A 12 4.74 -24.17 -17.89
N MET A 13 5.76 -23.78 -18.67
CA MET A 13 6.43 -22.49 -18.47
C MET A 13 5.47 -21.31 -18.65
N ILE A 14 4.62 -21.33 -19.69
CA ILE A 14 3.64 -20.26 -19.92
C ILE A 14 2.64 -20.19 -18.75
N ALA A 15 2.16 -21.34 -18.27
CA ALA A 15 1.26 -21.39 -17.12
C ALA A 15 1.90 -20.79 -15.87
N PHE A 16 3.17 -21.12 -15.58
CA PHE A 16 3.90 -20.51 -14.46
C PHE A 16 4.08 -19.00 -14.62
N MET A 17 4.45 -18.52 -15.81
CA MET A 17 4.60 -17.08 -16.06
C MET A 17 3.26 -16.34 -15.92
N ALA A 18 2.15 -16.94 -16.33
CA ALA A 18 0.82 -16.35 -16.15
C ALA A 18 0.47 -16.17 -14.67
N VAL A 19 0.72 -17.18 -13.83
CA VAL A 19 0.47 -17.10 -12.38
C VAL A 19 1.37 -16.04 -11.72
N LEU A 20 2.66 -16.00 -12.06
CA LEU A 20 3.59 -15.00 -11.53
C LEU A 20 3.21 -13.58 -11.95
N SER A 21 2.78 -13.40 -13.20
CA SER A 21 2.33 -12.09 -13.70
C SER A 21 1.08 -11.60 -12.97
N ALA A 22 0.10 -12.49 -12.75
CA ALA A 22 -1.09 -12.16 -11.99
C ALA A 22 -0.76 -11.79 -10.53
N ALA A 23 0.13 -12.55 -9.88
CA ALA A 23 0.58 -12.25 -8.52
C ALA A 23 1.29 -10.88 -8.45
N TYR A 24 2.15 -10.56 -9.42
CA TYR A 24 2.80 -9.26 -9.50
C TYR A 24 1.81 -8.11 -9.69
N ILE A 25 0.82 -8.26 -10.59
CA ILE A 25 -0.21 -7.25 -10.82
C ILE A 25 -1.03 -7.01 -9.55
N MET A 26 -1.45 -8.06 -8.85
CA MET A 26 -2.19 -7.93 -7.59
C MET A 26 -1.38 -7.15 -6.55
N ALA A 27 -0.10 -7.47 -6.41
CA ALA A 27 0.76 -6.82 -5.44
C ALA A 27 1.03 -5.34 -5.81
N SER A 28 1.18 -5.05 -7.11
CA SER A 28 1.27 -3.67 -7.63
C SER A 28 -0.01 -2.87 -7.37
N LEU A 29 -1.19 -3.47 -7.58
CA LEU A 29 -2.48 -2.84 -7.28
C LEU A 29 -2.64 -2.54 -5.79
N ASN A 30 -2.20 -3.45 -4.91
CA ASN A 30 -2.22 -3.24 -3.47
C ASN A 30 -1.35 -2.05 -3.07
N THR A 31 -0.12 -1.98 -3.59
CA THR A 31 0.78 -0.84 -3.40
C THR A 31 0.18 0.46 -3.91
N GLN A 32 -0.43 0.45 -5.11
CA GLN A 32 -1.07 1.64 -5.69
C GLN A 32 -2.27 2.10 -4.85
N SER A 33 -3.09 1.16 -4.36
CA SER A 33 -4.21 1.47 -3.48
C SER A 33 -3.74 2.12 -2.17
N ALA A 34 -2.71 1.57 -1.53
CA ALA A 34 -2.11 2.14 -0.33
C ALA A 34 -1.55 3.56 -0.57
N GLN A 35 -0.87 3.79 -1.69
CA GLN A 35 -0.37 5.13 -2.07
C GLN A 35 -1.51 6.14 -2.31
N ASN A 36 -2.57 5.72 -2.99
CA ASN A 36 -3.74 6.57 -3.24
C ASN A 36 -4.45 6.92 -1.93
N TYR A 37 -4.62 5.93 -1.05
CA TYR A 37 -5.21 6.14 0.26
C TYR A 37 -4.36 7.07 1.14
N HIS A 38 -3.04 6.85 1.19
CA HIS A 38 -2.11 7.73 1.88
C HIS A 38 -2.21 9.19 1.40
N SER A 39 -2.24 9.39 0.09
CA SER A 39 -2.41 10.73 -0.51
C SER A 39 -3.74 11.38 -0.12
N ALA A 40 -4.82 10.59 -0.08
CA ALA A 40 -6.12 11.07 0.36
C ALA A 40 -6.13 11.45 1.85
N VAL A 41 -5.49 10.67 2.72
CA VAL A 41 -5.34 11.00 4.14
C VAL A 41 -4.56 12.29 4.34
N VAL A 42 -3.46 12.48 3.61
CA VAL A 42 -2.69 13.73 3.66
C VAL A 42 -3.59 14.93 3.36
N ALA A 43 -4.34 14.88 2.24
CA ALA A 43 -5.26 15.95 1.87
C ALA A 43 -6.42 16.15 2.87
N GLU A 44 -6.98 15.07 3.43
CA GLU A 44 -8.06 15.14 4.43
C GLU A 44 -7.56 15.76 5.75
N VAL A 45 -6.33 15.45 6.17
CA VAL A 45 -5.70 16.03 7.36
C VAL A 45 -5.38 17.51 7.17
N GLU A 46 -4.89 17.92 5.99
CA GLU A 46 -4.66 19.32 5.63
C GLU A 46 -5.98 20.12 5.61
N ALA A 47 -7.00 19.60 4.93
CA ALA A 47 -8.32 20.23 4.86
C ALA A 47 -9.02 20.31 6.23
N GLY A 48 -8.72 19.36 7.11
CA GLY A 48 -9.23 19.28 8.47
C GLY A 48 -8.46 20.10 9.51
N ASP A 49 -7.50 20.94 9.10
CA ASP A 49 -6.60 21.74 9.96
C ASP A 49 -5.98 20.91 11.10
N PHE A 50 -5.59 19.67 10.80
CA PHE A 50 -4.92 18.75 11.73
C PHE A 50 -5.74 18.44 13.00
N THR A 51 -7.07 18.53 12.93
CA THR A 51 -7.94 18.29 14.08
C THR A 51 -7.96 16.80 14.49
N ALA A 52 -7.94 16.56 15.81
CA ALA A 52 -8.04 15.21 16.39
C ALA A 52 -9.21 14.35 15.86
N PRO A 53 -10.45 14.85 15.67
CA PRO A 53 -11.53 14.05 15.09
C PRO A 53 -11.25 13.57 13.66
N VAL A 54 -10.63 14.40 12.80
CA VAL A 54 -10.29 14.03 11.42
C VAL A 54 -9.22 12.94 11.41
N ILE A 55 -8.17 13.10 12.21
CA ILE A 55 -7.11 12.09 12.34
C ILE A 55 -7.67 10.74 12.83
N ARG A 56 -8.57 10.75 13.81
CA ARG A 56 -9.24 9.53 14.29
C ARG A 56 -10.09 8.88 13.20
N SER A 57 -10.83 9.67 12.43
CA SER A 57 -11.63 9.19 11.29
C SER A 57 -10.75 8.53 10.24
N CYS A 58 -9.63 9.17 9.85
CA CYS A 58 -8.67 8.59 8.92
C CYS A 58 -8.09 7.28 9.45
N ARG A 59 -7.72 7.21 10.74
CA ARG A 59 -7.21 5.96 11.33
C ARG A 59 -8.23 4.83 11.32
N GLN A 60 -9.49 5.14 11.62
CA GLN A 60 -10.58 4.16 11.59
C GLN A 60 -10.80 3.64 10.16
N LYS A 61 -10.88 4.55 9.17
CA LYS A 61 -10.99 4.18 7.75
C LYS A 61 -9.78 3.33 7.29
N ALA A 62 -8.59 3.57 7.83
CA ALA A 62 -7.40 2.81 7.44
C ALA A 62 -7.51 1.34 7.86
N LEU A 63 -7.99 1.10 9.09
CA LEU A 63 -8.27 -0.25 9.60
C LEU A 63 -9.41 -0.93 8.83
N GLU A 64 -10.46 -0.18 8.49
CA GLU A 64 -11.58 -0.69 7.66
C GLU A 64 -11.13 -1.09 6.25
N ASN A 65 -10.15 -0.39 5.69
CA ASN A 65 -9.53 -0.72 4.42
C ASN A 65 -8.51 -1.86 4.49
N GLY A 66 -8.28 -2.44 5.68
CA GLY A 66 -7.38 -3.57 5.88
C GLY A 66 -5.90 -3.20 5.99
N TYR A 67 -5.57 -1.93 6.24
CA TYR A 67 -4.20 -1.53 6.53
C TYR A 67 -3.82 -1.82 7.99
N THR A 68 -2.53 -2.05 8.24
CA THR A 68 -1.99 -2.48 9.54
C THR A 68 -2.07 -1.36 10.57
N ASP A 69 -1.63 -0.16 10.20
CA ASP A 69 -1.79 1.03 11.06
C ASP A 69 -1.67 2.33 10.24
N LEU A 70 -2.21 3.41 10.81
CA LEU A 70 -2.03 4.77 10.31
C LEU A 70 -1.60 5.67 11.46
N PHE A 71 -0.39 6.22 11.36
CA PHE A 71 0.18 7.13 12.33
C PHE A 71 0.26 8.55 11.75
N VAL A 72 -0.36 9.52 12.43
CA VAL A 72 -0.31 10.93 12.07
C VAL A 72 0.33 11.69 13.22
N GLU A 73 1.54 12.20 12.99
CA GLU A 73 2.31 12.94 13.98
C GLU A 73 2.22 14.44 13.65
N PRO A 74 1.40 15.23 14.38
CA PRO A 74 1.34 16.67 14.18
C PRO A 74 2.64 17.31 14.70
N MET A 75 3.24 18.14 13.87
CA MET A 75 4.45 18.89 14.13
C MET A 75 4.19 20.37 13.86
N THR A 76 4.92 21.24 14.56
CA THR A 76 4.81 22.69 14.38
C THR A 76 6.14 23.23 13.94
N SER A 77 6.15 23.98 12.84
CA SER A 77 7.37 24.62 12.32
C SER A 77 7.30 26.07 12.68
N VAL A 78 8.40 26.60 13.18
CA VAL A 78 8.53 28.02 13.56
C VAL A 78 8.33 28.93 12.32
N ASP A 79 8.61 28.44 11.11
CA ASP A 79 8.55 29.21 9.86
C ASP A 79 7.44 28.81 8.86
N ARG A 80 6.85 27.61 8.96
CA ARG A 80 5.95 27.05 7.91
C ARG A 80 4.53 26.70 8.37
N GLY A 81 4.17 27.00 9.62
CA GLY A 81 2.85 26.65 10.15
C GLY A 81 2.77 25.21 10.68
N LYS A 82 1.55 24.70 10.81
CA LYS A 82 1.26 23.33 11.25
C LYS A 82 1.55 22.36 10.10
N PHE A 83 2.26 21.28 10.37
CA PHE A 83 2.48 20.20 9.40
C PHE A 83 2.34 18.86 10.11
N ALA A 84 1.99 17.78 9.43
CA ALA A 84 1.90 16.47 10.05
C ALA A 84 2.58 15.39 9.21
N LYS A 85 3.35 14.52 9.88
CA LYS A 85 3.91 13.34 9.25
C LYS A 85 2.87 12.23 9.25
N VAL A 86 2.44 11.82 8.07
CA VAL A 86 1.47 10.74 7.86
C VAL A 86 2.24 9.49 7.44
N THR A 87 2.19 8.45 8.27
CA THR A 87 2.80 7.14 8.03
C THR A 87 1.71 6.09 7.94
N LEU A 88 1.58 5.43 6.80
CA LEU A 88 0.66 4.32 6.57
C LEU A 88 1.46 3.02 6.50
N THR A 89 1.13 2.06 7.36
CA THR A 89 1.72 0.72 7.37
C THR A 89 0.74 -0.25 6.72
N TYR A 90 1.21 -1.03 5.75
CA TYR A 90 0.41 -2.01 5.02
C TYR A 90 1.22 -3.26 4.70
N ASP A 91 0.53 -4.39 4.65
CA ASP A 91 1.16 -5.66 4.27
C ASP A 91 1.22 -5.82 2.75
N TYR A 92 2.43 -6.05 2.26
CA TYR A 92 2.70 -6.47 0.90
C TYR A 92 2.80 -8.00 0.88
N THR A 93 1.74 -8.65 0.42
CA THR A 93 1.66 -10.12 0.39
C THR A 93 1.70 -10.65 -1.04
N LEU A 94 2.57 -11.63 -1.27
CA LEU A 94 2.60 -12.45 -2.48
C LEU A 94 2.35 -13.93 -2.07
N PRO A 95 1.08 -14.36 -1.96
CA PRO A 95 0.73 -15.68 -1.42
C PRO A 95 1.35 -16.84 -2.22
N VAL A 96 1.44 -16.70 -3.54
CA VAL A 96 2.04 -17.70 -4.44
C VAL A 96 3.51 -17.97 -4.10
N LEU A 97 4.23 -16.97 -3.58
CA LEU A 97 5.63 -17.06 -3.18
C LEU A 97 5.81 -17.21 -1.66
N ASN A 98 4.71 -17.31 -0.90
CA ASN A 98 4.70 -17.31 0.57
C ASN A 98 5.49 -16.12 1.17
N LEU A 99 5.44 -14.96 0.51
CA LEU A 99 6.12 -13.74 0.94
C LEU A 99 5.13 -12.79 1.59
N PHE A 100 5.43 -12.38 2.83
CA PHE A 100 4.66 -11.41 3.61
C PHE A 100 5.64 -10.36 4.12
N LEU A 101 5.56 -9.15 3.57
CA LEU A 101 6.48 -8.06 3.88
C LEU A 101 5.68 -6.84 4.34
N GLU A 102 5.96 -6.33 5.53
CA GLU A 102 5.41 -5.06 5.97
C GLU A 102 6.07 -3.91 5.21
N HIS A 103 5.27 -3.01 4.65
CA HIS A 103 5.73 -1.79 3.99
C HIS A 103 5.11 -0.56 4.64
N GLN A 104 5.87 0.53 4.59
CA GLN A 104 5.46 1.81 5.14
C GLN A 104 5.55 2.90 4.09
N ILE A 105 4.49 3.71 3.97
CA ILE A 105 4.46 4.91 3.15
C ILE A 105 4.47 6.10 4.08
N VAL A 106 5.46 6.98 3.90
CA VAL A 106 5.63 8.19 4.70
C VAL A 106 5.44 9.40 3.80
N GLY A 107 4.63 10.36 4.25
CA GLY A 107 4.54 11.68 3.63
C GLY A 107 4.18 12.75 4.64
N TYR A 108 4.09 13.99 4.15
CA TYR A 108 3.94 15.17 4.99
C TYR A 108 2.76 16.00 4.50
N ALA A 109 1.79 16.19 5.38
CA ALA A 109 0.71 17.16 5.27
C ALA A 109 1.22 18.55 5.69
N ARG A 110 0.91 19.61 4.93
CA ARG A 110 1.38 20.99 5.14
C ARG A 110 0.25 22.01 5.06
#